data_AF-A0A7G5GX56-F1
#
_entry.id   AF-A0A7G5GX56-F1
#
_cell.length_a   1.000
_cell.length_b   1.000
_cell.length_c   1.000
_cell.angle_alpha   90.00
_cell.angle_beta   90.00
_cell.angle_gamma   90.00
#
_symmetry.space_group_name_H-M   'P 1'
#
loop_
_entity.id
_entity.type
_entity.pdbx_description
1 polymer ?
#
loop_
_entity_poly.entity_id
_entity_poly.type
_entity_poly.pdbx_seq_one_letter_code
_entity_poly.pdbx_strand_id
1 'polypeptide(L)' 'MNNSIYTEIPDTSDLTYWVIKRQDGQQRSVTFEPRDKELHQQLKRKAWAAKTTQARNRKR' A
#
# COMPACT_ATOMS: atom_id res chain seq x y z
N MET A 1 20.86 2.18 7.19
CA MET A 1 20.03 1.02 7.58
C MET A 1 18.61 1.32 7.14
N ASN A 2 18.26 1.03 5.89
CA ASN A 2 16.92 1.28 5.37
C ASN A 2 16.13 -0.02 5.50
N ASN A 3 15.79 -0.36 6.75
CA ASN A 3 14.88 -1.46 7.01
C ASN A 3 13.55 -1.10 6.37
N SER A 4 13.02 -1.97 5.52
CA SER A 4 11.64 -1.90 5.06
C SER A 4 10.73 -2.16 6.27
N ILE A 5 10.47 -1.13 7.07
CA ILE A 5 9.66 -1.20 8.31
C ILE A 5 8.22 -1.62 7.98
N TYR A 6 7.76 -1.31 6.77
CA TYR A 6 6.41 -1.64 6.32
C TYR A 6 6.27 -3.13 6.05
N THR A 7 5.56 -3.81 6.95
CA THR A 7 5.15 -5.22 6.82
C THR A 7 3.82 -5.39 6.10
N GLU A 8 3.07 -4.30 5.96
CA GLU A 8 1.77 -4.17 5.29
C GLU A 8 1.61 -2.77 4.68
N ILE A 9 0.62 -2.60 3.78
CA ILE A 9 0.35 -1.29 3.16
C ILE A 9 -0.25 -0.38 4.24
N PRO A 10 0.45 0.71 4.64
CA PRO A 10 -0.05 1.62 5.67
C PRO A 10 -1.19 2.49 5.15
N ASP A 11 -1.92 3.10 6.08
CA ASP A 11 -2.97 4.07 5.76
C ASP A 11 -2.43 5.26 4.95
N THR A 12 -3.28 5.90 4.14
CA THR A 12 -2.92 7.07 3.32
C THR A 12 -2.47 8.30 4.12
N SER A 13 -2.62 8.25 5.44
CA SER A 13 -2.08 9.25 6.38
C SER A 13 -0.56 9.18 6.56
N ASP A 14 0.09 8.05 6.23
CA ASP A 14 1.54 7.90 6.35
C ASP A 14 2.24 8.60 5.18
N LEU A 15 2.73 9.83 5.42
CA LEU A 15 3.43 10.65 4.41
C LEU A 15 4.86 10.16 4.11
N THR A 16 5.38 9.21 4.88
CA THR A 16 6.70 8.59 4.63
C THR A 16 6.55 7.53 3.54
N TYR A 17 5.41 6.84 3.52
CA TYR A 17 5.04 5.87 2.51
C TYR A 17 4.31 6.49 1.32
N TRP A 18 3.36 7.40 1.58
CA TRP A 18 2.50 8.02 0.56
C TRP A 18 2.99 9.41 0.17
N VAL A 19 3.12 9.63 -1.12
CA VAL A 19 3.37 10.93 -1.75
C VAL A 19 2.05 11.51 -2.21
N ILE A 20 1.70 12.65 -1.65
CA ILE A 20 0.51 13.40 -2.05
C ILE A 20 0.83 14.21 -3.30
N LYS A 21 0.20 13.85 -4.42
CA LYS A 21 0.21 14.66 -5.64
C LYS A 21 -1.10 15.42 -5.75
N ARG A 22 -1.00 16.74 -5.73
CA ARG A 22 -2.10 17.64 -6.08
C ARG A 22 -1.91 18.02 -7.55
N GLN A 23 -2.92 17.79 -8.37
CA GLN A 23 -2.87 18.25 -9.74
C GLN A 23 -3.18 19.75 -9.76
N ASP A 24 -2.25 20.54 -10.30
CA ASP A 24 -2.40 21.99 -10.37
C ASP A 24 -3.66 22.34 -11.16
N GLY A 25 -4.57 23.11 -10.56
CA GLY A 25 -5.88 23.46 -11.13
C GLY A 25 -7.07 22.58 -10.70
N GLN A 26 -6.87 21.42 -10.05
CA GLN A 26 -7.96 20.63 -9.46
C GLN A 26 -7.81 20.52 -7.94
N GLN A 27 -8.38 21.49 -7.23
CA GLN A 27 -8.35 21.57 -5.77
C GLN A 27 -9.07 20.40 -5.06
N ARG A 28 -9.87 19.60 -5.79
CA ARG A 28 -10.66 18.49 -5.25
C ARG A 28 -10.06 17.10 -5.48
N SER A 29 -9.01 16.98 -6.31
CA SER A 29 -8.42 15.69 -6.66
C SER A 29 -7.04 15.55 -6.04
N VAL A 30 -6.93 14.73 -5.00
CA VAL A 30 -5.68 14.43 -4.30
C VAL A 30 -5.31 12.98 -4.61
N THR A 31 -4.19 12.78 -5.30
CA THR A 31 -3.71 11.44 -5.63
C THR A 31 -2.63 11.02 -4.65
N PHE A 32 -2.79 9.86 -4.04
CA PHE A 32 -1.80 9.26 -3.15
C PHE A 32 -1.01 8.22 -3.93
N GLU A 33 0.27 8.47 -4.16
CA GLU A 33 1.17 7.52 -4.81
C GLU A 33 2.17 6.97 -3.79
N PRO A 34 2.43 5.66 -3.74
CA PRO A 34 3.47 5.14 -2.86
C PRO A 34 4.83 5.64 -3.33
N ARG A 35 5.66 6.07 -2.38
CA ARG A 35 7.03 6.52 -2.63
C ARG A 35 7.87 5.40 -3.24
N ASP A 36 7.68 4.18 -2.76
CA ASP A 36 8.33 2.98 -3.27
C ASP A 36 7.30 2.03 -3.88
N LYS A 37 7.23 2.03 -5.22
CA LYS A 37 6.27 1.22 -5.99
C LYS A 37 6.58 -0.27 -5.87
N GLU A 38 7.85 -0.64 -5.74
CA GLU A 38 8.26 -2.05 -5.65
C GLU A 38 7.85 -2.63 -4.29
N LEU A 39 8.14 -1.90 -3.21
CA LEU A 39 7.68 -2.24 -1.87
C LEU A 39 6.14 -2.34 -1.82
N HIS A 40 5.43 -1.39 -2.45
CA HIS A 40 3.97 -1.43 -2.52
C HIS A 40 3.44 -2.69 -3.21
N GLN A 41 4.05 -3.08 -4.34
CA GLN A 41 3.66 -4.31 -5.03
C GLN A 41 3.98 -5.56 -4.20
N GLN A 42 5.10 -5.61 -3.49
CA GLN A 42 5.45 -6.72 -2.61
C GLN A 42 4.42 -6.88 -1.48
N LEU A 43 4.05 -5.78 -0.83
CA LEU A 43 3.05 -5.77 0.23
C LEU A 43 1.66 -6.16 -0.28
N LYS A 44 1.27 -5.67 -1.46
CA LYS A 44 0.01 -6.06 -2.11
C LYS A 44 -0.04 -7.56 -2.42
N ARG A 45 1.05 -8.12 -2.96
CA ARG A 45 1.17 -9.57 -3.23
C ARG A 45 1.07 -10.38 -1.94
N LYS A 46 1.78 -9.96 -0.88
CA LYS A 46 1.74 -10.63 0.43
C LYS A 46 0.34 -10.61 1.04
N ALA A 47 -0.35 -9.47 0.99
CA ALA A 47 -1.72 -9.32 1.48
C ALA A 47 -2.72 -10.18 0.68
N TRP A 48 -2.56 -10.25 -0.65
CA TRP A 48 -3.39 -11.10 -1.50
C TRP A 48 -3.18 -12.58 -1.19
N ALA A 49 -1.92 -13.01 -1.08
CA ALA A 49 -1.58 -14.39 -0.73
C ALA A 49 -2.17 -14.79 0.63
N ALA A 50 -2.10 -13.91 1.63
CA ALA A 50 -2.72 -14.15 2.94
C ALA A 50 -4.24 -14.33 2.85
N LYS A 51 -4.94 -13.52 2.03
CA LYS A 51 -6.39 -13.64 1.80
C LYS A 51 -6.75 -14.95 1.09
N THR A 52 -5.99 -15.35 0.06
CA THR A 52 -6.23 -16.61 -0.67
C THR A 52 -6.03 -17.83 0.23
N THR A 53 -5.02 -17.81 1.11
CA THR A 53 -4.78 -18.89 2.07
C THR A 53 -5.91 -18.99 3.11
N GLN A 54 -6.43 -17.86 3.59
CA GLN A 54 -7.59 -17.86 4.49
C GLN A 54 -8.87 -18.39 3.82
N ALA A 55 -9.10 -18.06 2.55
CA ALA A 55 -10.28 -18.51 1.82
C ALA A 55 -10.32 -20.04 1.64
N ARG A 56 -9.16 -20.70 1.55
CA ARG A 56 -9.05 -22.16 1.43
C ARG A 56 -9.33 -22.92 2.72
N ASN A 57 -9.11 -22.30 3.89
CA ASN A 57 -9.27 -22.96 5.19
C ASN A 57 -10.69 -22.87 5.78
N ARG A 58 -11.62 -22.10 5.18
CA ARG A 58 -13.03 -22.03 5.64
C ARG A 58 -13.92 -23.16 5.11
N LYS A 59 -13.34 -24.20 4.49
CA LYS A 59 -14.07 -25.30 3.85
C LYS A 59 -13.76 -26.67 4.48
N ARG A 60 -13.50 -26.71 5.79
CA ARG A 60 -13.41 -27.95 6.58
C ARG A 60 -14.48 -27.98 7.65
#